data_AF-A0A535D2M4-F1
#
_entry.id   AF-A0A535D2M4-F1
#
_cell.length_a   1.000
_cell.length_b   1.000
_cell.length_c   1.000
_cell.angle_alpha   90.00
_cell.angle_beta   90.00
_cell.angle_gamma   90.00
#
_symmetry.space_group_name_H-M   'P 1'
#
loop_
_entity.id
_entity.type
_entity.pdbx_description
1 polymer ?
#
loop_
_entity_poly.entity_id
_entity_poly.type
_entity_poly.pdbx_seq_one_letter_code
_entity_poly.pdbx_strand_id
1 'polypeptide(L)'
;MNDEYYTAKEAMKVLRESKSTFYREVEAGIIPSVGGKRNRKFPKEAIHLHLMRERKKKRGTIRLIFTPSTNSDLWTAIEQEQKTNEESITYRRALEWRDINPDISMSVKDGTKLVGMVTLLPLDENTCKALVEGKMTVKQIPDRAIRKWGDRRLSVYVVGITLILSRNKAVDVERGRFLLRNAIRWAVALTNRYDIASFYALARTPLDQTILEKLGFREVAKGKRKGYKLDNFNNPTRLASLPAL
;
A
#
# COMPACT_ATOMS: atom_id res chain seq x y z
N MET A 1 19.94 37.52 -7.24
CA MET A 1 20.35 36.40 -6.35
C MET A 1 19.79 36.62 -4.95
N ASN A 2 18.66 35.99 -4.61
CA ASN A 2 18.12 35.97 -3.24
C ASN A 2 17.09 34.81 -3.10
N ASP A 3 17.24 33.74 -3.87
CA ASP A 3 16.20 32.72 -4.03
C ASP A 3 16.28 31.57 -3.01
N GLU A 4 17.27 31.61 -2.11
CA GLU A 4 17.52 30.53 -1.13
C GLU A 4 17.02 30.84 0.28
N TYR A 5 16.49 32.04 0.52
CA TYR A 5 16.09 32.49 1.85
C TYR A 5 14.64 32.98 1.88
N TYR A 6 13.96 32.69 2.99
CA TYR A 6 12.69 33.29 3.37
C TYR A 6 12.91 34.50 4.28
N THR A 7 12.00 35.47 4.17
CA THR A 7 11.73 36.45 5.22
C THR A 7 11.04 35.79 6.41
N ALA A 8 11.05 36.44 7.59
CA ALA A 8 10.34 35.93 8.76
C ALA A 8 8.85 35.68 8.47
N LYS A 9 8.20 36.57 7.70
CA LYS A 9 6.78 36.46 7.36
C LYS A 9 6.50 35.23 6.49
N GLU A 10 7.37 34.94 5.54
CA GLU A 10 7.24 33.76 4.67
C GLU A 10 7.51 32.47 5.44
N ALA A 11 8.55 32.43 6.29
CA ALA A 11 8.86 31.28 7.11
C ALA A 11 7.71 30.94 8.07
N MET A 12 7.13 31.93 8.76
CA MET A 12 5.95 31.75 9.61
C MET A 12 4.75 31.20 8.83
N LYS A 13 4.53 31.67 7.59
CA LYS A 13 3.46 31.18 6.73
C LYS A 13 3.66 29.71 6.31
N VAL A 14 4.90 29.33 6.01
CA VAL A 14 5.27 27.95 5.64
C VAL A 14 5.10 27.01 6.84
N LEU A 15 5.58 27.41 8.01
CA LEU A 15 5.50 26.62 9.25
C LEU A 15 4.10 26.63 9.89
N ARG A 16 3.27 27.62 9.56
CA ARG A 16 1.94 27.87 10.15
C ARG A 16 2.00 28.15 11.65
N GLU A 17 3.02 28.90 12.06
CA GLU A 17 3.25 29.25 13.46
C GLU A 17 2.85 30.70 13.75
N SER A 18 2.46 30.96 15.01
CA SER A 18 2.29 32.32 15.50
C SER A 18 3.64 33.01 15.64
N LYS A 19 3.64 34.35 15.58
CA LYS A 19 4.85 35.17 15.74
C LYS A 19 5.60 34.84 17.04
N SER A 20 4.89 34.64 18.14
CA SER A 20 5.50 34.33 19.44
C SER A 20 6.20 32.97 19.45
N THR A 21 5.54 31.93 18.94
CA THR A 21 6.12 30.57 18.84
C THR A 21 7.35 30.57 17.93
N PHE A 22 7.23 31.19 16.75
CA PHE A 22 8.30 31.24 15.77
C PHE A 22 9.57 31.90 16.33
N TYR A 23 9.47 33.10 16.91
CA TYR A 23 10.66 33.78 17.44
C TYR A 23 11.25 33.07 18.65
N ARG A 24 10.43 32.44 19.50
CA ARG A 24 10.91 31.61 20.60
C ARG A 24 11.76 30.44 20.10
N GLU A 25 11.33 29.76 19.04
CA GLU A 25 12.08 28.63 18.46
C GLU A 25 13.34 29.08 17.70
N VAL A 26 13.31 30.26 17.08
CA VAL A 26 14.50 30.87 16.47
C VAL A 26 15.53 31.24 17.54
N GLU A 27 15.09 31.84 18.66
CA GLU A 27 15.96 32.19 19.79
C GLU A 27 16.52 30.97 20.52
N ALA A 28 15.73 29.89 20.58
CA ALA A 28 16.19 28.59 21.08
C ALA A 28 17.16 27.85 20.12
N GLY A 29 17.45 28.41 18.94
CA GLY A 29 18.33 27.78 17.94
C GLY A 29 17.70 26.59 17.21
N ILE A 30 16.40 26.36 17.39
CA ILE A 30 15.67 25.24 16.77
C ILE A 30 15.38 25.53 15.29
N ILE A 31 15.05 26.79 14.97
CA ILE A 31 14.87 27.28 13.60
C ILE A 31 16.13 28.06 13.19
N PRO A 32 16.94 27.56 12.24
CA PRO A 32 18.16 28.23 11.80
C PRO A 32 17.88 29.59 11.15
N SER A 33 18.71 30.57 11.44
CA SER A 33 18.64 31.90 10.82
C SER A 33 20.04 32.48 10.63
N VAL A 34 20.18 33.37 9.64
CA VAL A 34 21.42 34.09 9.34
C VAL A 34 21.19 35.60 9.36
N GLY A 35 22.22 36.36 9.75
CA GLY A 35 22.17 37.83 9.88
C GLY A 35 21.77 38.32 11.28
N GLY A 36 21.81 39.64 11.46
CA GLY A 36 21.48 40.32 12.71
C GLY A 36 19.97 40.50 12.90
N LYS A 37 19.55 40.99 14.08
CA LYS A 37 18.12 41.15 14.44
C LYS A 37 17.29 41.93 13.41
N ARG A 38 17.88 42.92 12.74
CA ARG A 38 17.19 43.80 11.76
C ARG A 38 17.16 43.25 10.33
N ASN A 39 18.03 42.31 9.97
CA ASN A 39 18.16 41.76 8.61
C ASN A 39 18.18 40.22 8.59
N ARG A 40 17.53 39.60 9.57
CA ARG A 40 17.49 38.15 9.75
C ARG A 40 16.79 37.48 8.57
N LYS A 41 17.45 36.47 7.99
CA LYS A 41 16.95 35.64 6.89
C LYS A 41 16.93 34.17 7.31
N PHE A 42 16.04 33.39 6.72
CA PHE A 42 15.82 31.99 7.06
C PHE A 42 16.08 31.10 5.86
N PRO A 43 17.05 30.18 5.88
CA PRO A 43 17.32 29.31 4.74
C PRO A 43 16.07 28.49 4.38
N LYS A 44 15.64 28.51 3.11
CA LYS A 44 14.43 27.80 2.65
C LYS A 44 14.53 26.30 2.96
N GLU A 45 15.68 25.70 2.67
CA GLU A 45 15.94 24.28 2.95
C GLU A 45 15.76 23.94 4.43
N ALA A 46 16.33 24.74 5.34
CA ALA A 46 16.22 24.53 6.77
C ALA A 46 14.76 24.61 7.27
N ILE A 47 13.99 25.59 6.77
CA ILE A 47 12.56 25.72 7.10
C ILE A 47 11.76 24.51 6.62
N HIS A 48 12.00 24.05 5.39
CA HIS A 48 11.32 22.86 4.86
C HIS A 48 11.70 21.58 5.62
N LEU A 49 12.98 21.39 5.96
CA LEU A 49 13.45 20.26 6.77
C LEU A 49 12.86 20.29 8.19
N HIS A 50 12.77 21.47 8.79
CA HIS A 50 12.14 21.66 10.09
C HIS A 50 10.65 21.26 10.03
N LEU A 51 9.90 21.74 9.03
CA LEU A 51 8.51 21.35 8.79
C LEU A 51 8.35 19.84 8.58
N MET A 52 9.28 19.20 7.87
CA MET A 52 9.29 17.74 7.69
C MET A 52 9.50 17.00 9.01
N ARG A 53 10.40 17.48 9.87
CA ARG A 53 10.67 16.91 11.20
C ARG A 53 9.51 17.09 12.17
N GLU A 54 8.93 18.29 12.22
CA GLU A 54 7.70 18.63 12.95
C GLU A 54 6.55 17.68 12.59
N ARG A 55 6.32 17.50 11.29
CA ARG A 55 5.30 16.55 10.78
C ARG A 55 5.61 15.12 11.18
N LYS A 56 6.88 14.70 11.16
CA LYS A 56 7.31 13.36 11.60
C LYS A 56 7.10 13.14 13.09
N LYS A 57 7.35 14.16 13.93
CA LYS A 57 7.09 14.12 15.38
C LYS A 57 5.59 14.07 15.69
N LYS A 58 4.78 14.92 15.04
CA LYS A 58 3.32 14.97 15.24
C LYS A 58 2.58 13.73 14.74
N ARG A 59 3.16 12.95 13.81
CA ARG A 59 2.56 11.71 13.31
C ARG A 59 2.56 10.55 14.32
N GLY A 60 3.27 10.67 15.45
CA GLY A 60 3.64 9.52 16.25
C GLY A 60 4.58 8.60 15.46
N THR A 61 5.39 7.78 16.12
CA THR A 61 6.15 6.74 15.40
C THR A 61 5.16 5.70 14.89
N ILE A 62 4.72 5.82 13.64
CA ILE A 62 4.02 4.75 12.93
C ILE A 62 5.01 3.57 12.89
N ARG A 63 4.65 2.45 13.52
CA ARG A 63 5.49 1.25 13.59
C ARG A 63 4.81 0.15 12.79
N LEU A 64 5.02 0.20 11.48
CA LEU A 64 4.45 -0.76 10.55
C LEU A 64 5.25 -2.05 10.54
N ILE A 65 4.55 -3.18 10.73
CA ILE A 65 5.10 -4.53 10.56
C ILE A 65 4.31 -5.27 9.48
N PHE A 66 4.98 -6.13 8.72
CA PHE A 66 4.37 -6.99 7.69
C PHE A 66 4.58 -8.45 8.08
N THR A 67 3.48 -9.15 8.40
CA THR A 67 3.52 -10.50 8.98
C THR A 67 2.43 -11.38 8.38
N PRO A 68 2.52 -12.72 8.49
CA PRO A 68 1.40 -13.61 8.19
C PRO A 68 0.12 -13.17 8.93
N SER A 69 -1.01 -13.23 8.24
CA SER A 69 -2.30 -12.84 8.82
C SER A 69 -2.75 -13.81 9.90
N THR A 70 -3.24 -13.31 11.03
CA THR A 70 -3.93 -14.12 12.04
C THR A 70 -5.42 -14.28 11.70
N ASN A 71 -6.13 -15.15 12.41
CA ASN A 71 -7.57 -15.30 12.27
C ASN A 71 -8.33 -14.01 12.64
N SER A 72 -7.83 -13.26 13.64
CA SER A 72 -8.38 -11.95 14.00
C SER A 72 -8.19 -10.92 12.87
N ASP A 73 -7.05 -10.97 12.17
CA ASP A 73 -6.80 -10.08 11.04
C ASP A 73 -7.75 -10.39 9.87
N LEU A 74 -7.92 -11.68 9.56
CA LEU A 74 -8.86 -12.15 8.53
C LEU A 74 -10.30 -11.73 8.83
N TRP A 75 -10.77 -11.95 10.06
CA TRP A 75 -12.10 -11.51 10.49
C TRP A 75 -12.28 -10.01 10.29
N THR A 76 -11.32 -9.22 10.78
CA THR A 76 -11.36 -7.75 10.68
C THR A 76 -11.39 -7.28 9.22
N ALA A 77 -10.53 -7.85 8.37
CA ALA A 77 -10.48 -7.47 6.96
C ALA A 77 -11.78 -7.81 6.21
N ILE A 78 -12.36 -8.98 6.47
CA ILE A 78 -13.62 -9.42 5.84
C ILE A 78 -14.78 -8.57 6.32
N GLU A 79 -14.86 -8.26 7.62
CA GLU A 79 -15.91 -7.38 8.15
C GLU A 79 -15.84 -5.98 7.51
N GLN A 80 -14.63 -5.45 7.29
CA GLN A 80 -14.45 -4.18 6.58
C GLN A 80 -14.81 -4.27 5.10
N GLU A 81 -14.43 -5.36 4.43
CA GLU A 81 -14.73 -5.57 3.02
C GLU A 81 -16.23 -5.70 2.78
N GLN A 82 -16.95 -6.47 3.61
CA GLN A 82 -18.40 -6.67 3.51
C GLN A 82 -19.21 -5.38 3.66
N LYS A 83 -18.68 -4.36 4.33
CA LYS A 83 -19.32 -3.02 4.44
C LYS A 83 -19.33 -2.26 3.11
N THR A 84 -18.45 -2.60 2.17
CA THR A 84 -18.22 -1.82 0.94
C THR A 84 -18.24 -2.65 -0.34
N ASN A 85 -18.22 -3.97 -0.23
CA ASN A 85 -18.15 -4.89 -1.35
C ASN A 85 -19.11 -6.07 -1.14
N GLU A 86 -20.24 -6.04 -1.84
CA GLU A 86 -21.23 -7.13 -1.83
C GLU A 86 -20.66 -8.46 -2.35
N GLU A 87 -19.57 -8.43 -3.13
CA GLU A 87 -18.88 -9.63 -3.62
C GLU A 87 -17.82 -10.17 -2.65
N SER A 88 -17.72 -9.62 -1.43
CA SER A 88 -16.82 -10.12 -0.40
C SER A 88 -17.15 -11.57 0.00
N ILE A 89 -16.11 -12.37 0.17
CA ILE A 89 -16.26 -13.74 0.70
C ILE A 89 -16.69 -13.73 2.17
N THR A 90 -17.14 -14.88 2.66
CA THR A 90 -17.44 -15.09 4.09
C THR A 90 -16.17 -15.46 4.85
N TYR A 91 -16.17 -15.25 6.17
CA TYR A 91 -15.06 -15.68 7.03
C TYR A 91 -14.83 -17.20 6.95
N ARG A 92 -15.90 -18.00 6.92
CA ARG A 92 -15.82 -19.44 6.70
C ARG A 92 -15.04 -19.78 5.42
N ARG A 93 -15.37 -19.11 4.30
CA ARG A 93 -14.71 -19.34 3.02
C ARG A 93 -13.21 -19.01 3.07
N ALA A 94 -12.85 -17.94 3.76
CA ALA A 94 -11.45 -17.57 3.94
C ALA A 94 -10.67 -18.59 4.78
N LEU A 95 -11.30 -19.20 5.79
CA LEU A 95 -10.69 -20.30 6.56
C LEU A 95 -10.49 -21.55 5.69
N GLU A 96 -11.49 -21.95 4.91
CA GLU A 96 -11.39 -23.09 3.99
C GLU A 96 -10.21 -22.93 3.02
N TRP A 97 -9.97 -21.72 2.50
CA TRP A 97 -8.81 -21.45 1.64
C TRP A 97 -7.48 -21.53 2.39
N ARG A 98 -7.47 -21.04 3.63
CA ARG A 98 -6.30 -21.06 4.51
C ARG A 98 -5.91 -22.48 4.91
N ASP A 99 -6.89 -23.37 5.11
CA ASP A 99 -6.63 -24.77 5.45
C ASP A 99 -5.88 -25.50 4.32
N ILE A 100 -6.10 -25.08 3.07
CA ILE A 100 -5.36 -25.60 1.90
C ILE A 100 -3.97 -24.95 1.80
N ASN A 101 -3.90 -23.63 2.01
CA ASN A 101 -2.65 -22.89 1.97
C ASN A 101 -2.59 -21.87 3.13
N PRO A 102 -1.84 -22.14 4.22
CA PRO A 102 -1.84 -21.26 5.40
C PRO A 102 -1.22 -19.89 5.14
N ASP A 103 -0.41 -19.78 4.10
CA ASP A 103 0.38 -18.60 3.73
C ASP A 103 -0.21 -17.87 2.50
N ILE A 104 -1.53 -17.68 2.44
CA ILE A 104 -2.19 -16.92 1.35
C ILE A 104 -2.49 -15.46 1.68
N SER A 105 -2.32 -15.07 2.95
CA SER A 105 -2.62 -13.72 3.41
C SER A 105 -1.53 -13.16 4.31
N MET A 106 -1.14 -11.92 4.03
CA MET A 106 -0.20 -11.14 4.84
C MET A 106 -0.87 -9.85 5.34
N SER A 107 -0.61 -9.48 6.58
CA SER A 107 -1.16 -8.30 7.25
C SER A 107 -0.08 -7.23 7.44
N VAL A 108 -0.50 -5.97 7.32
CA VAL A 108 0.23 -4.82 7.85
C VAL A 108 -0.42 -4.39 9.15
N LYS A 109 0.39 -4.26 10.20
CA LYS A 109 -0.07 -3.78 11.51
C LYS A 109 0.68 -2.53 11.93
N ASP A 110 -0.01 -1.63 12.61
CA ASP A 110 0.57 -0.49 13.32
C ASP A 110 0.46 -0.78 14.82
N GLY A 111 1.56 -1.23 15.42
CA GLY A 111 1.51 -1.94 16.71
C GLY A 111 0.72 -3.25 16.59
N THR A 112 -0.34 -3.40 17.39
CA THR A 112 -1.22 -4.60 17.36
C THR A 112 -2.41 -4.46 16.41
N LYS A 113 -2.66 -3.25 15.89
CA LYS A 113 -3.85 -2.95 15.08
C LYS A 113 -3.63 -3.30 13.62
N LEU A 114 -4.53 -4.08 13.02
CA LEU A 114 -4.57 -4.28 11.57
C LEU A 114 -4.82 -2.95 10.85
N VAL A 115 -3.98 -2.65 9.86
CA VAL A 115 -4.14 -1.45 9.03
C VAL A 115 -4.19 -1.76 7.53
N GLY A 116 -3.83 -2.96 7.13
CA GLY A 116 -4.03 -3.44 5.77
C GLY A 116 -3.74 -4.93 5.62
N MET A 117 -4.19 -5.51 4.53
CA MET A 117 -4.00 -6.93 4.24
C MET A 117 -3.86 -7.15 2.73
N VAL A 118 -3.05 -8.13 2.34
CA VAL A 118 -2.99 -8.64 0.97
C VAL A 118 -3.30 -10.13 0.98
N THR A 119 -4.09 -10.58 0.01
CA THR A 119 -4.39 -12.00 -0.20
C THR A 119 -4.02 -12.41 -1.63
N LEU A 120 -3.16 -13.42 -1.74
CA LEU A 120 -2.72 -14.05 -2.99
C LEU A 120 -3.16 -15.51 -2.97
N LEU A 121 -4.05 -15.89 -3.90
CA LEU A 121 -4.64 -17.22 -3.92
C LEU A 121 -4.09 -18.02 -5.12
N PRO A 122 -3.37 -19.14 -4.89
CA PRO A 122 -2.98 -20.05 -5.96
C PRO A 122 -4.21 -20.80 -6.50
N LEU A 123 -4.45 -20.67 -7.80
CA LEU A 123 -5.59 -21.22 -8.52
C LEU A 123 -5.13 -21.91 -9.82
N ASP A 124 -6.01 -22.73 -10.39
CA ASP A 124 -5.84 -23.14 -11.78
C ASP A 124 -6.04 -21.94 -12.73
N GLU A 125 -5.39 -21.99 -13.90
CA GLU A 125 -5.37 -20.87 -14.83
C GLU A 125 -6.76 -20.54 -15.40
N ASN A 126 -7.62 -21.54 -15.59
CA ASN A 126 -8.96 -21.33 -16.15
C ASN A 126 -9.85 -20.56 -15.17
N THR A 127 -9.75 -20.87 -13.88
CA THR A 127 -10.43 -20.12 -12.82
C THR A 127 -9.93 -18.66 -12.77
N CYS A 128 -8.62 -18.43 -12.84
CA CYS A 128 -8.07 -17.07 -12.93
C CYS A 128 -8.61 -16.28 -14.13
N LYS A 129 -8.65 -16.91 -15.32
CA LYS A 129 -9.21 -16.29 -16.54
C LYS A 129 -10.69 -15.96 -16.36
N ALA A 130 -11.49 -16.90 -15.85
CA ALA A 130 -12.91 -16.67 -15.61
C ALA A 130 -13.18 -15.52 -14.63
N LEU A 131 -12.33 -15.36 -13.60
CA LEU A 131 -12.40 -14.23 -12.67
C LEU A 131 -12.12 -12.89 -13.36
N VAL A 132 -11.01 -12.78 -14.11
CA VAL A 132 -10.63 -11.51 -14.75
C VAL A 132 -11.53 -11.13 -15.92
N GLU A 133 -12.16 -12.11 -16.56
CA GLU A 133 -13.17 -11.91 -17.61
C GLU A 133 -14.57 -11.60 -17.05
N GLY A 134 -14.75 -11.65 -15.72
CA GLY A 134 -16.04 -11.41 -15.08
C GLY A 134 -17.08 -12.51 -15.30
N LYS A 135 -16.64 -13.71 -15.73
CA LYS A 135 -17.51 -14.90 -15.89
C LYS A 135 -17.83 -15.55 -14.54
N MET A 136 -17.02 -15.27 -13.52
CA MET A 136 -17.28 -15.69 -12.14
C MET A 136 -16.80 -14.63 -11.15
N THR A 137 -17.37 -14.67 -9.94
CA THR A 137 -16.96 -13.86 -8.81
C THR A 137 -16.06 -14.64 -7.85
N VAL A 138 -15.39 -13.93 -6.95
CA VAL A 138 -14.48 -14.53 -5.97
C VAL A 138 -15.20 -15.49 -5.01
N LYS A 139 -16.49 -15.26 -4.72
CA LYS A 139 -17.32 -16.18 -3.91
C LYS A 139 -17.61 -17.51 -4.59
N GLN A 140 -17.57 -17.54 -5.92
CA GLN A 140 -17.92 -18.70 -6.73
C GLN A 140 -16.72 -19.60 -7.04
N ILE A 141 -15.51 -19.26 -6.57
CA ILE A 141 -14.32 -20.10 -6.73
C ILE A 141 -14.59 -21.45 -6.04
N PRO A 142 -14.58 -22.58 -6.75
CA PRO A 142 -14.77 -23.89 -6.14
C PRO A 142 -13.49 -24.39 -5.45
N ASP A 143 -13.60 -25.24 -4.42
CA ASP A 143 -12.42 -25.73 -3.67
C ASP A 143 -11.41 -26.46 -4.55
N ARG A 144 -11.89 -27.24 -5.51
CA ARG A 144 -11.05 -27.96 -6.48
C ARG A 144 -10.18 -27.05 -7.36
N ALA A 145 -10.53 -25.77 -7.48
CA ALA A 145 -9.73 -24.80 -8.23
C ALA A 145 -8.54 -24.27 -7.43
N ILE A 146 -8.57 -24.40 -6.10
CA ILE A 146 -7.53 -23.90 -5.21
C ILE A 146 -6.37 -24.89 -5.22
N ARG A 147 -5.24 -24.44 -5.75
CA ARG A 147 -4.04 -25.24 -5.90
C ARG A 147 -3.18 -25.12 -4.65
N LYS A 148 -2.31 -26.09 -4.40
CA LYS A 148 -1.29 -25.95 -3.34
C LYS A 148 -0.10 -25.18 -3.89
N TRP A 149 0.57 -24.38 -3.07
CA TRP A 149 1.79 -23.66 -3.49
C TRP A 149 2.88 -24.57 -4.11
N GLY A 150 2.94 -25.84 -3.72
CA GLY A 150 3.89 -26.81 -4.26
C GLY A 150 3.52 -27.41 -5.62
N ASP A 151 2.34 -27.11 -6.16
CA ASP A 151 1.94 -27.59 -7.48
C ASP A 151 2.76 -26.90 -8.59
N ARG A 152 2.90 -27.57 -9.74
CA ARG A 152 3.59 -27.00 -10.90
C ARG A 152 2.70 -26.05 -11.69
N ARG A 153 3.33 -25.05 -12.35
CA ARG A 153 2.71 -24.06 -13.23
C ARG A 153 1.48 -23.39 -12.64
N LEU A 154 1.61 -22.88 -11.43
CA LEU A 154 0.54 -22.19 -10.72
C LEU A 154 0.15 -20.88 -11.39
N SER A 155 -1.14 -20.57 -11.38
CA SER A 155 -1.60 -19.20 -11.56
C SER A 155 -1.99 -18.63 -10.20
N VAL A 156 -1.68 -17.37 -9.95
CA VAL A 156 -2.04 -16.70 -8.70
C VAL A 156 -3.04 -15.59 -8.98
N TYR A 157 -4.15 -15.58 -8.26
CA TYR A 157 -5.10 -14.49 -8.29
C TYR A 157 -4.90 -13.56 -7.10
N VAL A 158 -4.73 -12.26 -7.38
CA VAL A 158 -4.71 -11.20 -6.37
C VAL A 158 -6.14 -10.95 -5.92
N VAL A 159 -6.54 -11.60 -4.84
CA VAL A 159 -7.90 -11.49 -4.30
C VAL A 159 -8.20 -10.07 -3.86
N GLY A 160 -7.25 -9.45 -3.16
CA GLY A 160 -7.39 -8.08 -2.70
C GLY A 160 -6.12 -7.54 -2.04
N ILE A 161 -5.97 -6.23 -2.14
CA ILE A 161 -5.02 -5.43 -1.37
C ILE A 161 -5.85 -4.36 -0.68
N THR A 162 -6.10 -4.55 0.61
CA THR A 162 -7.07 -3.76 1.37
C THR A 162 -6.34 -2.91 2.39
N LEU A 163 -6.74 -1.64 2.53
CA LEU A 163 -6.24 -0.71 3.52
C LEU A 163 -7.40 -0.24 4.42
N ILE A 164 -7.18 -0.26 5.74
CA ILE A 164 -8.13 0.28 6.72
C ILE A 164 -7.79 1.75 6.96
N LEU A 165 -8.65 2.65 6.46
CA LEU A 165 -8.42 4.08 6.48
C LEU A 165 -8.47 4.65 7.90
N SER A 166 -7.47 5.46 8.25
CA SER A 166 -7.37 6.20 9.51
C SER A 166 -8.11 7.53 9.49
N ARG A 167 -8.66 7.93 8.34
CA ARG A 167 -9.19 9.27 8.03
C ARG A 167 -8.12 10.36 8.03
N ASN A 168 -6.85 9.99 8.11
CA ASN A 168 -5.72 10.87 7.91
C ASN A 168 -5.01 10.49 6.60
N LYS A 169 -5.25 11.27 5.54
CA LYS A 169 -4.72 11.01 4.20
C LYS A 169 -3.21 10.77 4.18
N ALA A 170 -2.44 11.50 4.99
CA ALA A 170 -1.00 11.35 5.01
C ALA A 170 -0.54 10.01 5.62
N VAL A 171 -1.25 9.54 6.66
CA VAL A 171 -1.01 8.25 7.30
C VAL A 171 -1.46 7.11 6.37
N ASP A 172 -2.60 7.25 5.71
CA ASP A 172 -3.14 6.24 4.80
C ASP A 172 -2.25 6.06 3.57
N VAL A 173 -1.71 7.15 3.03
CA VAL A 173 -0.67 7.11 1.98
C VAL A 173 0.56 6.34 2.44
N GLU A 174 1.07 6.62 3.64
CA GLU A 174 2.27 5.96 4.18
C GLU A 174 2.04 4.44 4.37
N ARG A 175 0.88 4.07 4.92
CA ARG A 175 0.47 2.66 5.10
C ARG A 175 0.26 1.95 3.77
N GLY A 176 -0.40 2.60 2.81
CA GLY A 176 -0.64 2.05 1.48
C GLY A 176 0.68 1.77 0.73
N ARG A 177 1.63 2.70 0.77
CA ARG A 177 2.98 2.49 0.20
C ARG A 177 3.71 1.33 0.87
N PHE A 178 3.64 1.25 2.20
CA PHE A 178 4.27 0.17 2.95
C PHE A 178 3.64 -1.19 2.59
N LEU A 179 2.31 -1.27 2.52
CA LEU A 179 1.58 -2.48 2.13
C LEU A 179 1.97 -2.92 0.72
N LEU A 180 1.87 -2.04 -0.28
CA LEU A 180 2.18 -2.36 -1.67
C LEU A 180 3.63 -2.83 -1.82
N ARG A 181 4.60 -2.11 -1.25
CA ARG A 181 6.02 -2.46 -1.33
C ARG A 181 6.29 -3.87 -0.77
N ASN A 182 5.71 -4.20 0.38
CA ASN A 182 5.93 -5.50 1.00
C ASN A 182 5.13 -6.62 0.32
N ALA A 183 3.92 -6.35 -0.16
CA ALA A 183 3.13 -7.28 -0.96
C ALA A 183 3.88 -7.69 -2.23
N ILE A 184 4.52 -6.73 -2.92
CA ILE A 184 5.33 -7.01 -4.12
C ILE A 184 6.55 -7.84 -3.78
N ARG A 185 7.29 -7.48 -2.71
CA ARG A 185 8.44 -8.27 -2.24
C ARG A 185 8.05 -9.70 -1.91
N TRP A 186 6.89 -9.87 -1.29
CA TRP A 186 6.35 -11.18 -0.98
C TRP A 186 5.95 -11.96 -2.23
N ALA A 187 5.29 -11.33 -3.21
CA ALA A 187 4.98 -11.97 -4.50
C ALA A 187 6.26 -12.44 -5.22
N VAL A 188 7.31 -11.62 -5.25
CA VAL A 188 8.63 -12.01 -5.81
C VAL A 188 9.24 -13.19 -5.04
N ALA A 189 9.19 -13.16 -3.70
CA ALA A 189 9.68 -14.27 -2.89
C ALA A 189 8.91 -15.58 -3.14
N LEU A 190 7.59 -15.50 -3.38
CA LEU A 190 6.78 -16.64 -3.79
C LEU A 190 7.20 -17.17 -5.17
N THR A 191 7.43 -16.30 -6.16
CA THR A 191 7.91 -16.70 -7.50
C THR A 191 9.29 -17.34 -7.46
N ASN A 192 10.16 -16.94 -6.53
CA ASN A 192 11.46 -17.58 -6.35
C ASN A 192 11.36 -18.96 -5.68
N ARG A 193 10.27 -19.22 -4.94
CA ARG A 193 10.07 -20.45 -4.17
C ARG A 193 9.20 -21.49 -4.88
N TYR A 194 8.27 -21.04 -5.72
CA TYR A 194 7.25 -21.86 -6.34
C TYR A 194 7.19 -21.63 -7.85
N ASP A 195 6.76 -22.65 -8.60
CA ASP A 195 6.61 -22.61 -10.05
C ASP A 195 5.34 -21.83 -10.45
N ILE A 196 5.37 -20.52 -10.28
CA ILE A 196 4.27 -19.61 -10.59
C ILE A 196 4.42 -19.12 -12.04
N ALA A 197 3.48 -19.54 -12.89
CA ALA A 197 3.44 -19.21 -14.30
C ALA A 197 2.82 -17.84 -14.59
N SER A 198 1.91 -17.34 -13.74
CA SER A 198 1.22 -16.07 -13.99
C SER A 198 0.53 -15.51 -12.74
N PHE A 199 0.37 -14.19 -12.72
CA PHE A 199 -0.48 -13.48 -11.77
C PHE A 199 -1.66 -12.81 -12.48
N TYR A 200 -2.81 -12.80 -11.84
CA TYR A 200 -4.06 -12.24 -12.33
C TYR A 200 -4.64 -11.28 -11.30
N ALA A 201 -5.23 -10.18 -11.76
CA ALA A 201 -5.85 -9.19 -10.88
C ALA A 201 -7.02 -8.48 -11.59
N LEU A 202 -7.95 -7.95 -10.80
CA LEU A 202 -9.02 -7.06 -11.26
C LEU A 202 -8.76 -5.64 -10.76
N ALA A 203 -8.93 -4.65 -11.65
CA ALA A 203 -8.98 -3.25 -11.28
C ALA A 203 -10.42 -2.76 -11.16
N ARG A 204 -10.79 -2.20 -10.01
CA ARG A 204 -12.11 -1.59 -9.79
C ARG A 204 -12.08 -0.07 -9.94
N THR A 205 -10.94 0.54 -9.64
CA THR A 205 -10.75 1.99 -9.69
C THR A 205 -9.67 2.39 -10.70
N PRO A 206 -9.64 3.64 -11.18
CA PRO A 206 -8.54 4.15 -12.00
C PRO A 206 -7.17 4.08 -11.30
N LEU A 207 -7.16 4.17 -9.96
CA LEU A 207 -5.96 4.00 -9.17
C LEU A 207 -5.44 2.55 -9.25
N ASP A 208 -6.32 1.56 -9.14
CA ASP A 208 -5.96 0.14 -9.27
C ASP A 208 -5.35 -0.14 -10.65
N GLN A 209 -5.97 0.40 -11.71
CA GLN A 209 -5.46 0.28 -13.10
C GLN A 209 -4.04 0.84 -13.18
N THR A 210 -3.85 2.07 -12.68
CA THR A 210 -2.54 2.74 -12.67
C THR A 210 -1.49 1.93 -11.90
N ILE A 211 -1.87 1.33 -10.76
CA ILE A 211 -0.97 0.49 -9.96
C ILE A 211 -0.58 -0.75 -10.76
N LEU A 212 -1.55 -1.52 -11.27
CA LEU A 212 -1.31 -2.75 -12.00
C LEU A 212 -0.45 -2.52 -13.25
N GLU A 213 -0.76 -1.49 -14.03
CA GLU A 213 0.00 -1.12 -15.24
C GLU A 213 1.45 -0.73 -14.91
N LYS A 214 1.66 0.03 -13.82
CA LYS A 214 3.02 0.35 -13.34
C LYS A 214 3.79 -0.87 -12.86
N LEU A 215 3.08 -1.87 -12.32
CA LEU A 215 3.67 -3.17 -11.96
C LEU A 215 3.93 -4.07 -13.18
N GLY A 216 3.57 -3.63 -14.39
CA GLY A 216 3.81 -4.37 -15.63
C GLY A 216 2.72 -5.37 -15.98
N PHE A 217 1.59 -5.36 -15.27
CA PHE A 217 0.43 -6.14 -15.69
C PHE A 217 -0.10 -5.60 -17.02
N ARG A 218 -0.54 -6.52 -17.88
CA ARG A 218 -1.17 -6.23 -19.16
C ARG A 218 -2.67 -6.48 -19.06
N GLU A 219 -3.45 -5.57 -19.61
CA GLU A 219 -4.90 -5.74 -19.71
C GLU A 219 -5.20 -6.95 -20.61
N VAL A 220 -6.03 -7.88 -20.12
CA VAL A 220 -6.44 -9.11 -20.83
C VAL A 220 -7.95 -9.23 -20.99
N ALA A 221 -8.74 -8.43 -20.28
CA ALA A 221 -10.19 -8.42 -20.40
C ALA A 221 -10.74 -7.00 -20.21
N LYS A 222 -11.67 -6.64 -21.08
CA LYS A 222 -12.44 -5.40 -21.05
C LYS A 222 -13.85 -5.69 -20.55
N GLY A 223 -14.30 -4.96 -19.54
CA GLY A 223 -15.64 -5.12 -18.97
C GLY A 223 -15.93 -4.02 -17.95
N LYS A 224 -16.97 -4.21 -17.13
CA LYS A 224 -17.29 -3.30 -16.00
C LYS A 224 -16.09 -3.12 -15.05
N ARG A 225 -15.24 -4.15 -14.96
CA ARG A 225 -13.93 -4.12 -14.31
C ARG A 225 -12.90 -4.59 -15.33
N LYS A 226 -11.71 -4.00 -15.31
CA LYS A 226 -10.62 -4.40 -16.21
C LYS A 226 -9.85 -5.56 -15.59
N GLY A 227 -9.64 -6.60 -16.39
CA GLY A 227 -8.86 -7.78 -16.04
C GLY A 227 -7.41 -7.64 -16.48
N TYR A 228 -6.48 -8.04 -15.63
CA TYR A 228 -5.05 -7.88 -15.83
C TYR A 228 -4.29 -9.19 -15.59
N LYS A 229 -3.24 -9.41 -16.38
CA LYS A 229 -2.33 -10.55 -16.28
C LYS A 229 -0.86 -10.09 -16.25
N LEU A 230 -0.04 -10.74 -15.45
CA LEU A 230 1.41 -10.64 -15.46
C LEU A 230 2.01 -12.04 -15.60
N ASP A 231 2.74 -12.31 -16.68
CA ASP A 231 3.29 -13.66 -16.94
C ASP A 231 4.53 -13.97 -16.09
N ASN A 232 5.26 -12.97 -15.60
CA ASN A 232 6.43 -13.22 -14.75
C ASN A 232 6.81 -11.99 -13.91
N PHE A 233 7.15 -12.20 -12.63
CA PHE A 233 7.72 -11.19 -11.73
C PHE A 233 9.25 -11.03 -11.86
N ASN A 234 9.92 -11.84 -12.69
CA ASN A 234 11.39 -11.90 -12.82
C ASN A 234 12.08 -10.62 -13.34
N ASN A 235 11.35 -9.55 -13.64
CA ASN A 235 11.93 -8.23 -13.94
C ASN A 235 11.53 -7.18 -12.88
N PRO A 236 12.12 -7.22 -11.67
CA PRO A 236 11.83 -6.27 -10.59
C PRO A 236 12.32 -4.83 -10.88
N THR A 237 12.99 -4.59 -12.00
CA THR A 237 13.68 -3.34 -12.35
C THR A 237 12.78 -2.11 -12.54
N ARG A 238 11.44 -2.26 -12.58
CA ARG A 238 10.50 -1.13 -12.61
C ARG A 238 9.94 -0.71 -11.24
N LEU A 239 10.31 -1.41 -10.16
CA LEU A 239 9.73 -1.20 -8.83
C LEU A 239 10.37 -0.05 -8.03
N ALA A 240 11.55 0.43 -8.44
CA ALA A 240 12.23 1.54 -7.79
C ALA A 240 11.64 2.92 -8.14
N SER A 241 10.80 2.99 -9.17
CA SER A 241 10.25 4.25 -9.71
C SER A 241 8.74 4.41 -9.51
N LEU A 242 8.09 3.61 -8.66
CA LEU A 242 6.70 3.88 -8.26
C LEU A 242 6.67 5.30 -7.67
N PRO A 243 6.05 6.29 -8.35
CA PRO A 243 5.99 7.64 -7.85
C PRO A 243 5.28 7.63 -6.50
N ALA A 244 5.55 8.64 -5.70
CA ALA A 244 4.83 8.95 -4.48
C ALA A 244 3.29 8.90 -4.69
N LEU A 245 2.67 7.72 -4.54
CA LEU A 245 1.22 7.53 -4.44
C LEU A 245 0.70 8.17 -3.16
#